data_AF-A0A1X7VW28-F1
#
_entry.id   AF-A0A1X7VW28-F1
#
_cell.length_a   1.000
_cell.length_b   1.000
_cell.length_c   1.000
_cell.angle_alpha   90.00
_cell.angle_beta   90.00
_cell.angle_gamma   90.00
#
_symmetry.space_group_name_H-M   'P 1'
#
loop_
_entity.id
_entity.type
_entity.pdbx_description
1 polymer ?
#
loop_
_entity_poly.entity_id
_entity_poly.type
_entity_poly.pdbx_seq_one_letter_code
_entity_poly.pdbx_strand_id
1 'polypeptide(L)'
;MPRLTKCLFLPRNASDFANSFLMRGTSKKERLKRKEVLNRNRSDPKLERASRRMKLRVPLPTVKEDWKEEHGLVHLQRTGHHFNIFSDVYKQMFHPLGFMGVAYETNQIRHGNIVHPEKTLNEPVVSLPSSSVERNGYWTLVMSNPDGHLTDSNFELLHWMIGNIPAGEGIQSGDTLTPYLPPIPPQGTGVHRIIFSLFQHKETLSFESLKRTGSWLDERSFSTHQLLSSHPTLSPFTFCFFQTIWDQSVQKTYHNTLGMAEPVYGVEKTDTPRQSKMKLVKETRSQYYRDLIATCQTQPPQALQQQQQ
;
A
#
# COMPACT_ATOMS: atom_id res chain seq x y z
N MET A 1 15.26 -19.84 13.34
CA MET A 1 16.53 -19.26 12.85
C MET A 1 16.38 -18.91 11.36
N PRO A 2 16.15 -17.64 10.97
CA PRO A 2 15.83 -17.33 9.59
C PRO A 2 17.05 -16.99 8.72
N ARG A 3 17.01 -17.53 7.50
CA ARG A 3 17.51 -16.99 6.22
C ARG A 3 19.03 -16.92 5.99
N LEU A 4 19.57 -18.02 5.49
CA LEU A 4 20.72 -18.01 4.59
C LEU A 4 20.23 -17.70 3.17
N THR A 5 20.25 -16.43 2.75
CA THR A 5 20.27 -16.10 1.33
C THR A 5 21.61 -16.56 0.76
N LYS A 6 21.59 -17.75 0.14
CA LYS A 6 22.72 -18.30 -0.62
C LYS A 6 23.06 -17.32 -1.74
N CYS A 7 24.13 -16.56 -1.59
CA CYS A 7 24.81 -15.97 -2.74
C CYS A 7 25.39 -17.14 -3.54
N LEU A 8 24.73 -17.49 -4.65
CA LEU A 8 25.26 -18.41 -5.64
C LEU A 8 26.51 -17.78 -6.25
N PHE A 9 27.68 -18.13 -5.72
CA PHE A 9 28.92 -18.02 -6.47
C PHE A 9 28.83 -19.09 -7.56
N LEU A 10 28.42 -18.67 -8.76
CA LEU A 10 28.27 -19.59 -9.89
C LEU A 10 29.66 -20.16 -10.25
N PRO A 11 29.84 -21.50 -10.24
CA PRO A 11 31.11 -22.15 -10.57
C PRO A 11 31.53 -21.85 -12.01
N ARG A 12 32.81 -22.05 -12.34
CA ARG A 12 33.41 -21.74 -13.66
C ARG A 12 32.66 -22.32 -14.87
N ASN A 13 31.85 -23.36 -14.69
CA ASN A 13 31.05 -24.00 -15.75
C ASN A 13 29.61 -23.47 -15.88
N ALA A 14 29.25 -22.40 -15.16
CA ALA A 14 27.97 -21.72 -15.31
C ALA A 14 28.12 -20.38 -16.09
N SER A 15 29.06 -20.34 -17.04
CA SER A 15 29.31 -19.17 -17.88
C SER A 15 28.05 -18.72 -18.62
N ASP A 16 27.26 -19.67 -19.12
CA ASP A 16 26.18 -19.37 -20.06
C ASP A 16 24.92 -18.86 -19.36
N PHE A 17 24.66 -19.34 -18.13
CA PHE A 17 23.53 -18.87 -17.33
C PHE A 17 23.81 -17.51 -16.68
N ALA A 18 25.03 -17.29 -16.15
CA ALA A 18 25.43 -15.99 -15.61
C ALA A 18 25.48 -14.91 -16.70
N ASN A 19 25.99 -15.25 -17.89
CA ASN A 19 26.02 -14.34 -19.03
C ASN A 19 24.61 -14.04 -19.56
N SER A 20 23.67 -14.99 -19.54
CA SER A 20 22.32 -14.72 -20.07
C SER A 20 21.43 -13.88 -19.14
N PHE A 21 21.66 -13.91 -17.82
CA PHE A 21 20.90 -13.13 -16.84
C PHE A 21 21.45 -11.70 -16.65
N LEU A 22 22.78 -11.52 -16.63
CA LEU A 22 23.44 -10.22 -16.46
C LEU A 22 23.41 -9.32 -17.72
N MET A 23 23.04 -9.87 -18.89
CA MET A 23 23.23 -9.24 -20.20
C MET A 23 21.93 -8.91 -20.97
N ARG A 24 20.74 -9.09 -20.38
CA ARG A 24 19.48 -8.72 -21.05
C ARG A 24 19.22 -7.21 -20.89
N GLY A 25 18.90 -6.55 -22.02
CA GLY A 25 18.35 -5.19 -22.02
C GLY A 25 19.33 -4.02 -21.85
N THR A 26 20.63 -4.26 -21.72
CA THR A 26 21.64 -3.19 -21.50
C THR A 26 22.46 -2.86 -22.74
N SER A 27 22.93 -1.61 -22.84
CA SER A 27 23.75 -1.14 -23.96
C SER A 27 25.07 -1.92 -24.08
N LYS A 28 25.58 -2.11 -25.30
CA LYS A 28 26.87 -2.79 -25.56
C LYS A 28 28.01 -2.20 -24.71
N LYS A 29 28.03 -0.87 -24.53
CA LYS A 29 29.02 -0.15 -23.72
C LYS A 29 28.96 -0.55 -22.23
N GLU A 30 27.76 -0.65 -21.68
CA GLU A 30 27.51 -1.01 -20.28
C GLU A 30 27.86 -2.48 -20.03
N ARG A 31 27.52 -3.36 -20.96
CA ARG A 31 27.90 -4.77 -20.94
C ARG A 31 29.42 -4.96 -20.91
N LEU A 32 30.17 -4.17 -21.69
CA LEU A 32 31.64 -4.19 -21.65
C LEU A 32 32.16 -3.78 -20.28
N LYS A 33 31.69 -2.66 -19.72
CA LYS A 33 32.08 -2.19 -18.39
C LYS A 33 31.82 -3.25 -17.30
N ARG A 34 30.64 -3.87 -17.30
CA ARG A 34 30.29 -4.95 -16.36
C ARG A 34 31.22 -6.16 -16.52
N LYS A 35 31.57 -6.53 -17.75
CA LYS A 35 32.50 -7.64 -18.04
C LYS A 35 33.91 -7.32 -17.56
N GLU A 36 34.39 -6.09 -17.71
CA GLU A 36 35.69 -5.65 -17.20
C GLU A 36 35.76 -5.74 -15.68
N VAL A 37 34.74 -5.24 -14.97
CA VAL A 37 34.65 -5.34 -13.50
C VAL A 37 34.63 -6.80 -13.06
N LEU A 38 33.84 -7.65 -13.72
CA LEU A 38 33.74 -9.07 -13.42
C LEU A 38 35.07 -9.81 -13.65
N ASN A 39 35.77 -9.51 -14.75
CA ASN A 39 37.08 -10.09 -15.02
C ASN A 39 38.11 -9.66 -13.98
N ARG A 40 38.13 -8.38 -13.59
CA ARG A 40 39.00 -7.85 -12.53
C ARG A 40 38.76 -8.54 -11.19
N ASN A 41 37.50 -8.69 -10.81
CA ASN A 41 37.13 -9.36 -9.56
C ASN A 41 37.51 -10.85 -9.56
N ARG A 42 37.39 -11.52 -10.72
CA ARG A 42 37.79 -12.93 -10.89
C ARG A 42 39.31 -13.14 -10.88
N SER A 43 40.08 -12.15 -11.35
CA SER A 43 41.54 -12.22 -11.35
C SER A 43 42.16 -11.95 -9.97
N ASP A 44 41.42 -11.36 -9.03
CA ASP A 44 41.93 -11.04 -7.69
C ASP A 44 42.01 -12.30 -6.79
N PRO A 45 43.23 -12.76 -6.43
CA PRO A 45 43.40 -13.93 -5.58
C PRO A 45 42.85 -13.76 -4.17
N LYS A 46 42.72 -12.52 -3.66
CA LYS A 46 42.15 -12.25 -2.33
C LYS A 46 40.65 -12.51 -2.33
N LEU A 47 39.94 -12.01 -3.35
CA LEU A 47 38.50 -12.24 -3.53
C LEU A 47 38.22 -13.72 -3.77
N GLU A 48 39.04 -14.42 -4.57
CA GLU A 48 38.94 -15.88 -4.76
C GLU A 48 39.07 -16.62 -3.42
N ARG A 49 40.13 -16.34 -2.65
CA ARG A 49 40.37 -17.01 -1.37
C ARG A 49 39.26 -16.72 -0.36
N ALA A 50 38.78 -15.47 -0.32
CA ALA A 50 37.68 -15.07 0.55
C ALA A 50 36.37 -15.77 0.15
N SER A 51 36.07 -15.88 -1.14
CA SER A 51 34.91 -16.62 -1.66
C SER A 51 35.01 -18.11 -1.32
N ARG A 52 36.14 -18.76 -1.61
CA ARG A 52 36.38 -20.19 -1.33
C ARG A 52 36.25 -20.53 0.15
N ARG A 53 36.61 -19.59 1.04
CA ARG A 53 36.49 -19.74 2.50
C ARG A 53 35.14 -19.26 3.05
N MET A 54 34.20 -18.86 2.19
CA MET A 54 32.88 -18.32 2.57
C MET A 54 32.98 -17.08 3.48
N LYS A 55 34.04 -16.27 3.32
CA LYS A 55 34.27 -15.03 4.08
C LYS A 55 34.04 -13.76 3.27
N LEU A 56 33.73 -13.88 1.97
CA LEU A 56 33.47 -12.74 1.10
C LEU A 56 32.19 -12.01 1.53
N ARG A 57 32.27 -10.71 1.78
CA ARG A 57 31.14 -9.85 2.13
C ARG A 57 30.94 -8.77 1.07
N VAL A 58 29.69 -8.51 0.73
CA VAL A 58 29.31 -7.44 -0.20
C VAL A 58 28.86 -6.22 0.62
N PRO A 59 29.36 -5.01 0.33
CA PRO A 59 28.93 -3.80 1.03
C PRO A 59 27.49 -3.45 0.65
N LEU A 60 26.54 -3.75 1.54
CA LEU A 60 25.11 -3.50 1.33
C LEU A 60 24.75 -2.03 1.07
N PRO A 61 25.39 -1.03 1.72
CA PRO A 61 25.11 0.38 1.41
C PRO A 61 25.42 0.73 -0.05
N THR A 62 26.57 0.30 -0.57
CA THR A 62 26.96 0.51 -1.97
C THR A 62 25.98 -0.16 -2.92
N VAL A 63 25.60 -1.42 -2.64
CA VAL A 63 24.60 -2.14 -3.45
C VAL A 63 23.25 -1.40 -3.48
N LYS A 64 22.86 -0.76 -2.37
CA LYS A 64 21.61 0.00 -2.30
C LYS A 64 21.69 1.27 -3.14
N GLU A 65 22.81 1.98 -3.14
CA GLU A 65 22.98 3.17 -4.00
C GLU A 65 23.04 2.78 -5.47
N ASP A 66 23.84 1.77 -5.85
CA ASP A 66 23.89 1.24 -7.22
C ASP A 66 22.48 0.82 -7.70
N TRP A 67 21.73 0.14 -6.82
CA TRP A 67 20.36 -0.27 -7.13
C TRP A 67 19.43 0.93 -7.37
N LYS A 68 19.51 1.99 -6.54
CA LYS A 68 18.68 3.19 -6.73
C LYS A 68 18.95 3.85 -8.08
N GLU A 69 20.21 3.91 -8.50
CA GLU A 69 20.61 4.53 -9.77
C GLU A 69 20.17 3.71 -10.98
N GLU A 70 20.31 2.38 -10.95
CA GLU A 70 20.05 1.55 -12.13
C GLU A 70 18.58 1.07 -12.24
N HIS A 71 18.07 0.42 -11.20
CA HIS A 71 16.86 -0.41 -11.29
C HIS A 71 15.78 -0.06 -10.27
N GLY A 72 16.09 0.81 -9.32
CA GLY A 72 15.24 0.99 -8.15
C GLY A 72 13.89 1.62 -8.48
N LEU A 73 13.84 2.57 -9.41
CA LEU A 73 12.58 3.18 -9.85
C LEU A 73 11.68 2.17 -10.58
N VAL A 74 12.28 1.30 -11.39
CA VAL A 74 11.55 0.21 -12.06
C VAL A 74 11.01 -0.79 -11.03
N HIS A 75 11.81 -1.13 -10.02
CA HIS A 75 11.36 -1.99 -8.93
C HIS A 75 10.26 -1.33 -8.09
N LEU A 76 10.35 -0.02 -7.85
CA LEU A 76 9.31 0.76 -7.17
C LEU A 76 8.00 0.71 -7.94
N GLN A 77 8.04 0.97 -9.26
CA GLN A 77 6.86 0.84 -10.12
C GLN A 77 6.28 -0.57 -10.07
N ARG A 78 7.11 -1.61 -10.24
CA ARG A 78 6.65 -3.01 -10.15
C ARG A 78 6.03 -3.33 -8.79
N THR A 79 6.57 -2.75 -7.73
CA THR A 79 6.03 -2.91 -6.37
C THR A 79 4.67 -2.22 -6.25
N GLY A 80 4.53 -0.99 -6.76
CA GLY A 80 3.24 -0.29 -6.80
C GLY A 80 2.17 -1.07 -7.57
N HIS A 81 2.55 -1.70 -8.69
CA HIS A 81 1.64 -2.58 -9.42
C HIS A 81 1.29 -3.84 -8.63
N HIS A 82 2.26 -4.48 -7.97
CA HIS A 82 2.00 -5.68 -7.16
C HIS A 82 1.02 -5.41 -6.01
N PHE A 83 1.11 -4.23 -5.39
CA PHE A 83 0.22 -3.79 -4.32
C PHE A 83 -0.99 -3.01 -4.82
N ASN A 84 -1.33 -3.05 -6.13
CA ASN A 84 -2.48 -2.37 -6.74
C ASN A 84 -2.59 -0.85 -6.47
N ILE A 85 -1.49 -0.18 -6.11
CA ILE A 85 -1.48 1.25 -5.78
C ILE A 85 -1.94 2.09 -6.98
N PHE A 86 -1.48 1.77 -8.19
CA PHE A 86 -1.86 2.52 -9.39
C PHE A 86 -3.35 2.40 -9.73
N SER A 87 -3.93 1.21 -9.55
CA SER A 87 -5.33 0.96 -9.84
C SER A 87 -6.24 1.55 -8.77
N ASP A 88 -5.85 1.43 -7.50
CA ASP A 88 -6.73 1.78 -6.39
C ASP A 88 -6.69 3.28 -6.09
N VAL A 89 -5.51 3.90 -6.12
CA VAL A 89 -5.27 5.28 -5.70
C VAL A 89 -5.28 6.24 -6.90
N TYR A 90 -4.38 6.01 -7.87
CA TYR A 90 -4.17 6.95 -8.96
C TYR A 90 -5.15 6.77 -10.14
N LYS A 91 -5.75 5.58 -10.27
CA LYS A 91 -6.52 5.11 -11.44
C LYS A 91 -5.74 5.16 -12.76
N GLN A 92 -4.42 5.36 -12.69
CA GLN A 92 -3.51 5.41 -13.82
C GLN A 92 -2.11 4.99 -13.39
N MET A 93 -1.36 4.39 -14.32
CA MET A 93 0.04 4.04 -14.09
C MET A 93 0.95 5.21 -14.47
N PHE A 94 1.96 5.48 -13.65
CA PHE A 94 3.03 6.42 -13.98
C PHE A 94 4.41 5.82 -13.65
N HIS A 95 5.47 6.49 -14.08
CA HIS A 95 6.84 6.10 -13.80
C HIS A 95 7.39 7.01 -12.69
N PRO A 96 7.76 6.47 -11.52
CA PRO A 96 8.37 7.26 -10.46
C PRO A 96 9.67 7.93 -10.95
N LEU A 97 9.82 9.22 -10.66
CA LEU A 97 10.96 10.03 -11.14
C LEU A 97 12.08 10.16 -10.10
N GLY A 98 11.86 9.68 -8.88
CA GLY A 98 12.84 9.72 -7.80
C GLY A 98 12.38 8.96 -6.57
N PHE A 99 13.18 8.99 -5.50
CA PHE A 99 12.85 8.39 -4.22
C PHE A 99 12.56 9.45 -3.17
N MET A 100 11.57 9.16 -2.34
CA MET A 100 11.28 9.91 -1.13
C MET A 100 11.66 9.06 0.09
N GLY A 101 12.28 9.68 1.09
CA GLY A 101 12.56 9.06 2.37
C GLY A 101 11.45 9.34 3.36
N VAL A 102 10.94 8.33 4.04
CA VAL A 102 10.01 8.50 5.17
C VAL A 102 10.50 7.63 6.32
N ALA A 103 10.57 8.21 7.53
CA ALA A 103 10.99 7.49 8.72
C ALA A 103 10.16 7.90 9.94
N TYR A 104 9.73 6.91 10.71
CA TYR A 104 9.15 7.10 12.03
C TYR A 104 10.18 6.73 13.07
N GLU A 105 10.75 7.73 13.75
CA GLU A 105 11.83 7.55 14.71
C GLU A 105 13.00 6.74 14.08
N THR A 106 13.18 5.49 14.51
CA THR A 106 14.20 4.55 14.00
C THR A 106 13.73 3.67 12.85
N ASN A 107 12.42 3.66 12.56
CA ASN A 107 11.80 2.79 11.56
C ASN A 107 11.74 3.50 10.21
N GLN A 108 12.64 3.13 9.30
CA GLN A 108 12.55 3.57 7.91
C GLN A 108 11.42 2.83 7.17
N ILE A 109 10.56 3.61 6.53
CA ILE A 109 9.54 3.09 5.62
C ILE A 109 10.23 2.54 4.36
N ARG A 110 9.83 1.34 3.96
CA ARG A 110 10.36 0.58 2.84
C ARG A 110 9.20 -0.05 2.09
N HIS A 111 8.72 0.60 1.03
CA HIS A 111 7.80 0.08 -0.02
C HIS A 111 7.07 -1.25 0.32
N GLY A 112 6.24 -1.25 1.38
CA GLY A 112 5.46 -2.41 1.83
C GLY A 112 5.92 -3.15 3.09
N ASN A 113 6.90 -2.65 3.85
CA ASN A 113 7.21 -3.19 5.18
C ASN A 113 6.04 -2.98 6.15
N ILE A 114 5.93 -3.85 7.16
CA ILE A 114 4.91 -3.70 8.20
C ILE A 114 5.43 -2.75 9.28
N VAL A 115 4.60 -1.77 9.65
CA VAL A 115 4.82 -0.84 10.78
C VAL A 115 3.55 -0.80 11.62
N HIS A 116 3.70 -0.97 12.93
CA HIS A 116 2.57 -0.96 13.86
C HIS A 116 2.06 0.46 14.11
N PRO A 117 0.73 0.66 14.25
CA PRO A 117 0.13 1.95 14.57
C PRO A 117 0.78 2.67 15.75
N GLU A 118 1.19 1.93 16.79
CA GLU A 118 1.87 2.49 17.98
C GLU A 118 3.14 3.28 17.63
N LYS A 119 3.85 2.89 16.57
CA LYS A 119 5.08 3.56 16.11
C LYS A 119 4.80 4.75 15.19
N THR A 120 3.54 4.98 14.85
CA THR A 120 3.10 6.01 13.90
C THR A 120 2.16 7.01 14.57
N LEU A 121 2.24 7.17 15.90
CA LEU A 121 1.42 8.13 16.63
C LEU A 121 1.79 9.59 16.32
N ASN A 122 3.07 9.84 16.06
CA ASN A 122 3.60 11.16 15.72
C ASN A 122 3.95 11.25 14.24
N GLU A 123 4.04 12.47 13.72
CA GLU A 123 4.43 12.74 12.33
C GLU A 123 5.78 12.12 11.95
N PRO A 124 5.92 11.56 10.73
CA PRO A 124 7.20 11.04 10.27
C PRO A 124 8.13 12.16 9.82
N VAL A 125 9.43 11.86 9.84
CA VAL A 125 10.44 12.67 9.15
C VAL A 125 10.41 12.31 7.67
N VAL A 126 10.12 13.30 6.83
CA VAL A 126 10.07 13.14 5.37
C VAL A 126 11.25 13.84 4.72
N SER A 127 12.03 13.09 3.94
CA SER A 127 13.13 13.60 3.12
C SER A 127 12.67 13.69 1.67
N LEU A 128 12.51 14.92 1.18
CA LEU A 128 12.11 15.18 -0.18
C LEU A 128 13.27 14.95 -1.17
N PRO A 129 13.00 14.53 -2.41
CA PRO A 129 14.04 14.37 -3.41
C PRO A 129 14.70 15.72 -3.73
N SER A 130 16.03 15.78 -3.66
CA SER A 130 16.81 16.97 -4.02
C SER A 130 16.95 17.16 -5.55
N SER A 131 15.98 16.70 -6.33
CA SER A 131 16.12 16.58 -7.79
C SER A 131 16.34 17.94 -8.46
N SER A 132 17.30 17.98 -9.39
CA SER A 132 17.76 19.15 -10.14
C SER A 132 16.76 19.72 -11.14
N VAL A 133 15.53 19.17 -11.19
CA VAL A 133 14.61 19.40 -12.30
C VAL A 133 13.92 20.75 -12.20
N GLU A 134 13.57 21.27 -11.00
CA GLU A 134 13.02 22.62 -10.88
C GLU A 134 13.38 23.24 -9.51
N ARG A 135 14.42 24.06 -9.44
CA ARG A 135 14.77 24.82 -8.22
C ARG A 135 13.66 25.78 -7.76
N ASN A 136 12.67 26.03 -8.62
CA ASN A 136 11.58 26.98 -8.38
C ASN A 136 10.20 26.28 -8.36
N GLY A 137 10.16 24.95 -8.25
CA GLY A 137 8.91 24.19 -8.16
C GLY A 137 8.41 24.06 -6.72
N TYR A 138 7.22 23.46 -6.59
CA TYR A 138 6.59 23.14 -5.33
C TYR A 138 6.22 21.66 -5.27
N TRP A 139 6.19 21.13 -4.06
CA TRP A 139 5.77 19.78 -3.74
C TRP A 139 4.45 19.78 -2.98
N THR A 140 3.62 18.80 -3.26
CA THR A 140 2.45 18.47 -2.45
C THR A 140 2.60 17.03 -1.96
N LEU A 141 2.53 16.85 -0.64
CA LEU A 141 2.60 15.56 0.02
C LEU A 141 1.20 15.15 0.47
N VAL A 142 0.80 13.92 0.12
CA VAL A 142 -0.47 13.31 0.55
C VAL A 142 -0.18 11.98 1.20
N MET A 143 -0.69 11.76 2.40
CA MET A 143 -0.70 10.47 3.09
C MET A 143 -2.13 9.95 3.13
N SER A 144 -2.40 8.87 2.40
CA SER A 144 -3.73 8.28 2.29
C SER A 144 -3.74 6.78 2.57
N ASN A 145 -4.92 6.27 2.92
CA ASN A 145 -5.18 4.87 3.18
C ASN A 145 -6.37 4.40 2.33
N PRO A 146 -6.14 3.75 1.17
CA PRO A 146 -7.20 3.24 0.31
C PRO A 146 -8.04 2.14 0.95
N ASP A 147 -7.55 1.49 2.00
CA ASP A 147 -8.23 0.39 2.68
C ASP A 147 -8.99 0.87 3.93
N GLY A 148 -8.85 2.14 4.31
CA GLY A 148 -9.30 2.68 5.61
C GLY A 148 -10.71 3.24 5.64
N HIS A 149 -11.36 3.41 4.49
CA HIS A 149 -12.68 4.03 4.43
C HIS A 149 -13.77 3.03 4.82
N LEU A 150 -14.63 3.39 5.78
CA LEU A 150 -15.55 2.45 6.44
C LEU A 150 -16.83 2.17 5.64
N THR A 151 -17.25 3.08 4.76
CA THR A 151 -18.56 3.05 4.09
C THR A 151 -18.46 2.86 2.58
N ASP A 152 -17.60 3.64 1.90
CA ASP A 152 -17.39 3.58 0.45
C ASP A 152 -15.97 3.09 0.10
N SER A 153 -15.88 2.09 -0.79
CA SER A 153 -14.62 1.52 -1.27
C SER A 153 -13.90 2.36 -2.34
N ASN A 154 -14.56 3.39 -2.89
CA ASN A 154 -13.97 4.25 -3.92
C ASN A 154 -13.16 5.41 -3.32
N PHE A 155 -13.35 5.69 -2.04
CA PHE A 155 -12.66 6.75 -1.32
C PHE A 155 -11.54 6.19 -0.45
N GLU A 156 -10.54 7.03 -0.26
CA GLU A 156 -9.39 6.81 0.59
C GLU A 156 -9.60 7.61 1.89
N LEU A 157 -9.04 7.12 2.99
CA LEU A 157 -8.97 7.90 4.22
C LEU A 157 -7.71 8.78 4.21
N LEU A 158 -7.89 10.10 4.28
CA LEU A 158 -6.80 11.08 4.29
C LEU A 158 -6.20 11.23 5.69
N HIS A 159 -4.95 10.80 5.84
CA HIS A 159 -4.22 10.91 7.10
C HIS A 159 -3.50 12.25 7.22
N TRP A 160 -2.90 12.75 6.15
CA TRP A 160 -2.11 13.98 6.19
C TRP A 160 -1.99 14.61 4.81
N MET A 161 -2.06 15.93 4.71
CA MET A 161 -1.85 16.64 3.46
C MET A 161 -1.13 17.96 3.70
N ILE A 162 -0.02 18.16 3.00
CA ILE A 162 0.74 19.41 2.97
C ILE A 162 0.89 19.83 1.52
N GLY A 163 0.41 21.03 1.20
CA GLY A 163 0.53 21.63 -0.13
C GLY A 163 1.69 22.64 -0.21
N ASN A 164 2.03 23.04 -1.43
CA ASN A 164 2.90 24.19 -1.70
C ASN A 164 4.26 24.17 -0.96
N ILE A 165 4.87 23.01 -0.74
CA ILE A 165 6.19 22.93 -0.11
C ILE A 165 7.24 23.40 -1.13
N PRO A 166 8.00 24.48 -0.88
CA PRO A 166 9.01 24.96 -1.82
C PRO A 166 10.10 23.92 -2.06
N ALA A 167 10.53 23.76 -3.32
CA ALA A 167 11.61 22.85 -3.66
C ALA A 167 12.93 23.27 -2.98
N GLY A 168 13.61 22.31 -2.36
CA GLY A 168 14.84 22.54 -1.60
C GLY A 168 14.62 22.91 -0.13
N GLU A 169 13.38 23.14 0.28
CA GLU A 169 13.01 23.35 1.67
C GLU A 169 12.44 22.07 2.30
N GLY A 170 12.29 22.09 3.64
CA GLY A 170 11.65 21.00 4.38
C GLY A 170 10.13 21.06 4.27
N ILE A 171 9.47 19.95 4.61
CA ILE A 171 8.00 19.86 4.66
C ILE A 171 7.33 20.93 5.55
N GLN A 172 8.07 21.48 6.51
CA GLN A 172 7.60 22.49 7.45
C GLN A 172 7.34 23.85 6.80
N SER A 173 7.91 24.11 5.62
CA SER A 173 7.68 25.33 4.85
C SER A 173 6.40 25.29 4.02
N GLY A 174 5.72 24.15 3.95
CA GLY A 174 4.48 23.99 3.19
C GLY A 174 3.22 24.35 3.99
N ASP A 175 2.13 24.50 3.26
CA ASP A 175 0.81 24.77 3.82
C ASP A 175 0.20 23.47 4.33
N THR A 176 0.01 23.33 5.65
CA THR A 176 -0.70 22.16 6.20
C THR A 176 -2.19 22.29 5.94
N LEU A 177 -2.69 21.48 5.01
CA LEU A 177 -4.09 21.47 4.57
C LEU A 177 -4.94 20.54 5.42
N THR A 178 -4.37 19.40 5.78
CA THR A 178 -5.02 18.39 6.63
C THR A 178 -4.00 17.93 7.66
N PRO A 179 -4.24 18.14 8.97
CA PRO A 179 -3.28 17.80 10.01
C PRO A 179 -3.14 16.29 10.14
N TYR A 180 -1.99 15.86 10.64
CA TYR A 180 -1.64 14.45 10.77
C TYR A 180 -2.65 13.69 11.64
N LEU A 181 -3.18 12.60 11.08
CA LEU A 181 -3.95 11.59 11.79
C LEU A 181 -3.16 10.28 11.73
N PRO A 182 -2.79 9.67 12.85
CA PRO A 182 -2.11 8.38 12.84
C PRO A 182 -2.96 7.30 12.13
N PRO A 183 -2.33 6.29 11.50
CA PRO A 183 -3.02 5.15 10.92
C PRO A 183 -3.95 4.47 11.93
N ILE A 184 -5.20 4.24 11.53
CA ILE A 184 -6.26 3.66 12.36
C ILE A 184 -6.92 2.46 11.67
N PRO A 185 -6.18 1.37 11.37
CA PRO A 185 -6.77 0.16 10.81
C PRO A 185 -7.75 -0.45 11.83
N PRO A 186 -9.06 -0.55 11.55
CA PRO A 186 -10.02 -1.11 12.50
C PRO A 186 -9.70 -2.57 12.83
N GLN A 187 -10.15 -3.03 14.00
CA GLN A 187 -9.96 -4.42 14.35
C GLN A 187 -10.72 -5.34 13.38
N GLY A 188 -10.04 -6.32 12.81
CA GLY A 188 -10.64 -7.35 11.95
C GLY A 188 -10.74 -7.03 10.47
N THR A 189 -10.28 -5.85 10.02
CA THR A 189 -10.22 -5.48 8.58
C THR A 189 -8.96 -5.97 7.87
N GLY A 190 -7.98 -6.48 8.63
CA GLY A 190 -6.76 -7.07 8.08
C GLY A 190 -5.61 -6.06 7.96
N VAL A 191 -4.93 -6.08 6.83
CA VAL A 191 -3.72 -5.26 6.58
C VAL A 191 -4.09 -4.08 5.70
N HIS A 192 -3.80 -2.86 6.18
CA HIS A 192 -4.05 -1.62 5.44
C HIS A 192 -2.75 -1.10 4.82
N ARG A 193 -2.84 -0.52 3.63
CA ARG A 193 -1.74 0.17 2.95
C ARG A 193 -1.78 1.64 3.30
N ILE A 194 -0.69 2.18 3.83
CA ILE A 194 -0.54 3.61 4.09
C ILE A 194 0.43 4.18 3.07
N ILE A 195 -0.06 5.06 2.21
CA ILE A 195 0.65 5.51 1.01
C ILE A 195 0.94 6.99 1.13
N PHE A 196 2.22 7.34 1.05
CA PHE A 196 2.71 8.70 0.85
C PHE A 196 2.90 8.94 -0.65
N SER A 197 2.07 9.80 -1.21
CA SER A 197 2.15 10.27 -2.58
C SER A 197 2.83 11.64 -2.61
N LEU A 198 3.83 11.79 -3.47
CA LEU A 198 4.50 13.06 -3.69
C LEU A 198 4.18 13.56 -5.09
N PHE A 199 3.65 14.78 -5.17
CA PHE A 199 3.32 15.45 -6.42
C PHE A 199 4.15 16.69 -6.62
N GLN A 200 4.45 17.01 -7.87
CA GLN A 200 5.19 18.20 -8.29
C GLN A 200 4.28 19.16 -9.06
N HIS A 201 4.45 20.45 -8.83
CA HIS A 201 3.82 21.52 -9.61
C HIS A 201 4.72 22.77 -9.66
N LYS A 202 4.53 23.63 -10.67
CA LYS A 202 5.40 24.78 -10.95
C LYS A 202 5.00 26.05 -10.22
N GLU A 203 3.70 26.24 -10.03
CA GLU A 203 3.11 27.44 -9.44
C GLU A 203 2.42 27.06 -8.13
N THR A 204 2.22 28.03 -7.24
CA THR A 204 1.44 27.82 -6.01
C THR A 204 0.00 27.51 -6.38
N LEU A 205 -0.57 26.50 -5.73
CA LEU A 205 -1.95 26.09 -5.96
C LEU A 205 -2.82 26.51 -4.77
N SER A 206 -4.05 26.95 -5.05
CA SER A 206 -5.04 27.19 -4.02
C SER A 206 -5.73 25.87 -3.68
N PHE A 207 -5.54 25.43 -2.43
CA PHE A 207 -6.12 24.19 -1.91
C PHE A 207 -7.23 24.45 -0.88
N GLU A 208 -7.88 25.61 -0.93
CA GLU A 208 -8.89 26.01 0.06
C GLU A 208 -10.02 24.97 0.21
N SER A 209 -10.48 24.40 -0.91
CA SER A 209 -11.54 23.38 -0.92
C SER A 209 -11.11 22.03 -0.33
N LEU A 210 -9.80 21.80 -0.19
CA LEU A 210 -9.23 20.56 0.34
C LEU A 210 -8.79 20.69 1.80
N LYS A 211 -8.86 21.89 2.38
CA LYS A 211 -8.49 22.11 3.76
C LYS A 211 -9.47 21.40 4.70
N ARG A 212 -8.95 20.53 5.57
CA ARG A 212 -9.72 19.79 6.58
C ARG A 212 -9.22 20.16 7.95
N THR A 213 -10.09 20.76 8.76
CA THR A 213 -9.76 21.17 10.13
C THR A 213 -10.31 20.22 11.18
N GLY A 214 -11.32 19.40 10.84
CA GLY A 214 -11.90 18.45 11.77
C GLY A 214 -11.10 17.16 11.93
N SER A 215 -11.37 16.48 13.05
CA SER A 215 -10.94 15.12 13.33
C SER A 215 -11.95 14.07 12.85
N TRP A 216 -13.13 14.47 12.34
CA TRP A 216 -14.16 13.54 11.90
C TRP A 216 -13.74 12.73 10.68
N LEU A 217 -14.08 11.43 10.66
CA LEU A 217 -13.72 10.54 9.55
C LEU A 217 -14.34 10.96 8.22
N ASP A 218 -15.58 11.45 8.23
CA ASP A 218 -16.29 11.86 7.01
C ASP A 218 -15.58 13.02 6.30
N GLU A 219 -15.00 13.95 7.06
CA GLU A 219 -14.20 15.07 6.51
C GLU A 219 -12.86 14.59 5.94
N ARG A 220 -12.39 13.41 6.32
CA ARG A 220 -11.16 12.79 5.81
C ARG A 220 -11.39 11.93 4.57
N SER A 221 -12.63 11.87 4.06
CA SER A 221 -12.95 11.21 2.78
C SER A 221 -12.23 11.92 1.63
N PHE A 222 -11.39 11.20 0.91
CA PHE A 222 -10.51 11.77 -0.10
C PHE A 222 -10.35 10.84 -1.30
N SER A 223 -10.05 11.40 -2.47
CA SER A 223 -9.71 10.62 -3.65
C SER A 223 -8.51 11.26 -4.35
N THR A 224 -7.41 10.52 -4.42
CA THR A 224 -6.20 10.97 -5.12
C THR A 224 -6.47 11.18 -6.60
N HIS A 225 -7.32 10.34 -7.18
CA HIS A 225 -7.76 10.50 -8.56
C HIS A 225 -8.50 11.82 -8.79
N GLN A 226 -9.46 12.17 -7.93
CA GLN A 226 -10.19 13.44 -8.04
C GLN A 226 -9.28 14.65 -7.83
N LEU A 227 -8.29 14.56 -6.93
CA LEU A 227 -7.26 15.58 -6.77
C LEU A 227 -6.52 15.83 -8.09
N LEU A 228 -6.05 14.77 -8.74
CA LEU A 228 -5.34 14.87 -10.03
C LEU A 228 -6.23 15.38 -11.16
N SER A 229 -7.51 14.98 -11.19
CA SER A 229 -8.45 15.46 -12.20
C SER A 229 -8.81 16.94 -12.02
N SER A 230 -8.91 17.42 -10.78
CA SER A 230 -9.23 18.82 -10.47
C SER A 230 -8.04 19.76 -10.65
N HIS A 231 -6.81 19.25 -10.50
CA HIS A 231 -5.59 20.04 -10.59
C HIS A 231 -4.65 19.45 -11.66
N PRO A 232 -4.87 19.75 -12.96
CA PRO A 232 -4.09 19.17 -14.06
C PRO A 232 -2.62 19.60 -14.07
N THR A 233 -2.27 20.66 -13.35
CA THR A 233 -0.88 21.11 -13.13
C THR A 233 -0.13 20.25 -12.11
N LEU A 234 -0.85 19.47 -11.30
CA LEU A 234 -0.31 18.58 -10.30
C LEU A 234 0.12 17.25 -10.94
N SER A 235 1.42 16.97 -10.95
CA SER A 235 1.97 15.76 -11.58
C SER A 235 2.47 14.77 -10.53
N PRO A 236 2.08 13.48 -10.57
CA PRO A 236 2.62 12.48 -9.65
C PRO A 236 4.11 12.26 -9.91
N PHE A 237 4.93 12.46 -8.88
CA PHE A 237 6.39 12.34 -8.99
C PHE A 237 6.89 10.99 -8.46
N THR A 238 6.50 10.62 -7.24
CA THR A 238 6.85 9.33 -6.63
C THR A 238 5.88 8.96 -5.52
N PHE A 239 6.02 7.75 -5.00
CA PHE A 239 5.30 7.31 -3.81
C PHE A 239 6.18 6.44 -2.92
N CYS A 240 5.83 6.38 -1.64
CA CYS A 240 6.41 5.49 -0.65
C CYS A 240 5.27 4.95 0.21
N PHE A 241 5.33 3.72 0.69
CA PHE A 241 4.23 3.15 1.47
C PHE A 241 4.70 2.08 2.44
N PHE A 242 3.89 1.84 3.46
CA PHE A 242 4.01 0.71 4.38
C PHE A 242 2.67 0.04 4.58
N GLN A 243 2.70 -1.09 5.27
CA GLN A 243 1.53 -1.83 5.69
C GLN A 243 1.34 -1.69 7.19
N THR A 244 0.10 -1.58 7.63
CA THR A 244 -0.25 -1.50 9.05
C THR A 244 -1.37 -2.49 9.38
N ILE A 245 -1.36 -2.96 10.62
CA ILE A 245 -2.32 -3.92 11.16
C ILE A 245 -2.77 -3.38 12.50
N TRP A 246 -4.03 -3.62 12.84
CA TRP A 246 -4.59 -3.25 14.14
C TRP A 246 -3.69 -3.63 15.32
N ASP A 247 -3.56 -2.70 16.27
CA ASP A 247 -2.99 -2.90 17.59
C ASP A 247 -3.79 -2.12 18.64
N GLN A 248 -3.41 -2.22 19.92
CA GLN A 248 -4.12 -1.57 21.03
C GLN A 248 -4.05 -0.04 21.00
N SER A 249 -3.11 0.56 20.28
CA SER A 249 -2.99 2.02 20.19
C SER A 249 -4.10 2.62 19.33
N VAL A 250 -4.60 1.86 18.34
CA VAL A 250 -5.70 2.28 17.46
C VAL A 250 -6.97 2.60 18.25
N GLN A 251 -7.33 1.75 19.21
CA GLN A 251 -8.48 1.98 20.09
C GLN A 251 -8.37 3.31 20.82
N LYS A 252 -7.18 3.65 21.33
CA LYS A 252 -6.92 4.92 22.02
C LYS A 252 -7.08 6.10 21.07
N THR A 253 -6.66 5.98 19.81
CA THR A 253 -6.86 7.02 18.80
C THR A 253 -8.34 7.24 18.50
N TYR A 254 -9.14 6.18 18.34
CA TYR A 254 -10.60 6.30 18.15
C TYR A 254 -11.26 7.06 19.30
N HIS A 255 -10.93 6.72 20.55
CA HIS A 255 -11.55 7.36 21.71
C HIS A 255 -11.03 8.78 21.96
N ASN A 256 -9.72 8.99 21.93
CA ASN A 256 -9.12 10.25 22.36
C ASN A 256 -9.05 11.30 21.25
N THR A 257 -8.80 10.88 20.01
CA THR A 257 -8.62 11.80 18.86
C THR A 257 -9.91 11.98 18.08
N LEU A 258 -10.63 10.89 17.82
CA LEU A 258 -11.87 10.92 17.04
C LEU A 258 -13.13 11.09 17.90
N GLY A 259 -13.04 10.85 19.21
CA GLY A 259 -14.18 10.96 20.13
C GLY A 259 -15.28 9.93 19.86
N MET A 260 -14.97 8.80 19.22
CA MET A 260 -15.94 7.78 18.83
C MET A 260 -15.56 6.38 19.34
N ALA A 261 -16.53 5.46 19.29
CA ALA A 261 -16.27 4.06 19.55
C ALA A 261 -15.56 3.41 18.35
N GLU A 262 -14.58 2.54 18.62
CA GLU A 262 -13.91 1.79 17.57
C GLU A 262 -14.87 0.77 16.94
N PRO A 263 -14.98 0.74 15.59
CA PRO A 263 -15.68 -0.33 14.91
C PRO A 263 -14.83 -1.62 14.90
N VAL A 264 -15.43 -2.73 15.31
CA VAL A 264 -14.80 -4.05 15.35
C VAL A 264 -15.49 -4.98 14.37
N TYR A 265 -14.71 -5.55 13.45
CA TYR A 265 -15.20 -6.45 12.41
C TYR A 265 -14.89 -7.90 12.78
N GLY A 266 -15.91 -8.75 12.66
CA GLY A 266 -15.77 -10.19 12.81
C GLY A 266 -15.60 -10.88 11.46
N VAL A 267 -14.94 -12.04 11.44
CA VAL A 267 -14.96 -12.90 10.26
C VAL A 267 -16.36 -13.48 10.11
N GLU A 268 -17.04 -13.15 9.02
CA GLU A 268 -18.30 -13.80 8.67
C GLU A 268 -18.04 -15.27 8.38
N LYS A 269 -18.69 -16.17 9.15
CA LYS A 269 -18.56 -17.60 8.93
C LYS A 269 -19.38 -17.98 7.71
N THR A 270 -18.71 -18.32 6.62
CA THR A 270 -19.39 -18.91 5.47
C THR A 270 -19.80 -20.35 5.79
N ASP A 271 -21.04 -20.71 5.43
CA ASP A 271 -21.49 -22.08 5.57
C ASP A 271 -20.69 -22.99 4.62
N THR A 272 -20.32 -24.17 5.11
CA THR A 272 -19.82 -25.23 4.22
C THR A 272 -20.93 -25.68 3.26
N PRO A 273 -20.59 -26.23 2.07
CA PRO A 273 -21.59 -26.71 1.11
C PRO A 273 -22.61 -27.68 1.73
N ARG A 274 -22.18 -28.49 2.70
CA ARG A 274 -23.05 -29.39 3.46
C ARG A 274 -24.03 -28.63 4.36
N GLN A 275 -23.55 -27.62 5.09
CA GLN A 275 -24.38 -26.78 5.95
C GLN A 275 -25.38 -25.98 5.11
N SER A 276 -24.95 -25.40 3.98
CA SER A 276 -25.84 -24.71 3.05
C SER A 276 -26.93 -25.64 2.50
N LYS A 277 -26.56 -26.88 2.11
CA LYS A 277 -27.54 -27.89 1.65
C LYS A 277 -28.54 -28.26 2.74
N MET A 278 -28.07 -28.45 3.98
CA MET A 278 -28.95 -28.75 5.11
C MET A 278 -29.92 -27.60 5.42
N LYS A 279 -29.45 -26.34 5.37
CA LYS A 279 -30.30 -25.15 5.53
C LYS A 279 -31.36 -25.09 4.44
N LEU A 280 -30.96 -25.26 3.17
CA LEU A 280 -31.88 -25.25 2.03
C LEU A 280 -32.98 -26.30 2.18
N VAL A 281 -32.62 -27.56 2.49
CA VAL A 281 -33.61 -28.64 2.71
C VAL A 281 -34.59 -28.28 3.83
N LYS A 282 -34.09 -27.70 4.93
CA LYS A 282 -34.92 -27.26 6.06
C LYS A 282 -35.86 -26.12 5.66
N GLU A 283 -35.38 -25.15 4.89
CA GLU A 283 -36.18 -24.04 4.36
C GLU A 283 -37.25 -24.51 3.39
N THR A 284 -36.92 -25.35 2.40
CA THR A 284 -37.90 -25.89 1.44
C THR A 284 -38.99 -26.67 2.15
N ARG A 285 -38.61 -27.47 3.16
CA ARG A 285 -39.57 -28.24 3.95
C ARG A 285 -40.46 -27.33 4.81
N SER A 286 -39.88 -26.28 5.41
CA SER A 286 -40.63 -25.27 6.17
C SER A 286 -41.59 -24.48 5.28
N GLN A 287 -41.17 -24.12 4.07
CA GLN A 287 -42.00 -23.44 3.08
C GLN A 287 -43.18 -24.31 2.65
N TYR A 288 -42.93 -25.58 2.33
CA TYR A 288 -43.98 -26.54 2.00
C TYR A 288 -45.07 -26.62 3.08
N TYR A 289 -44.70 -26.70 4.37
CA TYR A 289 -45.69 -26.73 5.44
C TYR A 289 -46.42 -25.39 5.62
N ARG A 290 -45.74 -24.25 5.43
CA ARG A 290 -46.39 -22.93 5.45
C ARG A 290 -47.43 -22.79 4.34
N ASP A 291 -47.09 -23.21 3.13
CA ASP A 291 -47.99 -23.17 1.97
C ASP A 291 -49.20 -24.09 2.19
N LEU A 292 -48.98 -25.29 2.73
CA LEU A 292 -50.04 -26.26 3.06
C LEU A 292 -51.02 -25.71 4.09
N ILE A 293 -50.53 -25.11 5.18
CA ILE A 293 -51.37 -24.49 6.21
C ILE A 293 -52.18 -23.33 5.61
N ALA A 294 -51.56 -22.50 4.76
CA ALA A 294 -52.25 -21.40 4.09
C ALA A 294 -53.37 -21.91 3.16
N THR A 295 -53.17 -23.04 2.47
CA THR A 295 -54.21 -23.67 1.64
C THR A 295 -55.35 -24.24 2.49
N CYS A 296 -55.05 -24.88 3.62
CA CYS A 296 -56.07 -25.38 4.55
C CYS A 296 -56.91 -24.26 5.20
N GLN A 297 -56.33 -23.07 5.42
CA GLN A 297 -57.04 -21.93 6.02
C GLN A 297 -57.92 -21.17 5.01
N THR A 298 -57.69 -21.35 3.71
CA THR A 298 -58.42 -20.67 2.63
C THR A 298 -59.55 -21.52 2.02
N GLN A 299 -59.66 -22.80 2.40
CA GLN A 299 -60.80 -23.63 2.04
C GLN A 299 -61.94 -23.48 3.06
N PRO A 300 -63.16 -23.06 2.65
CA PRO A 300 -64.30 -23.01 3.55
C PRO A 300 -64.74 -24.42 3.98
N PRO A 301 -65.34 -24.59 5.18
CA PRO A 301 -65.78 -25.89 5.66
C PRO A 301 -67.04 -26.34 4.90
N GLN A 302 -66.85 -26.99 3.76
CA GLN A 302 -67.93 -27.65 3.03
C GLN A 302 -67.53 -29.10 2.73
N ALA A 303 -67.85 -30.01 3.66
CA ALA A 303 -68.24 -31.40 3.39
C ALA A 303 -68.27 -32.23 4.68
N LEU A 304 -69.22 -31.98 5.58
CA LEU A 304 -69.53 -32.93 6.67
C LEU A 304 -71.05 -33.06 6.96
N GLN A 305 -71.92 -32.60 6.05
CA GLN A 305 -73.38 -32.61 6.25
C GLN A 305 -74.17 -33.59 5.35
N GLN A 306 -73.55 -34.62 4.76
CA GLN A 306 -74.28 -35.60 3.93
C GLN A 306 -74.12 -37.06 4.37
N GLN A 307 -74.20 -37.35 5.68
CA GLN A 307 -74.39 -38.72 6.20
C GLN A 307 -75.39 -38.81 7.37
N GLN A 308 -76.50 -38.06 7.29
CA GLN A 308 -77.68 -38.31 8.11
C GLN A 308 -78.95 -38.15 7.27
N GLN A 309 -79.19 -39.10 6.36
CA GLN A 309 -80.52 -39.52 5.91
C GLN A 309 -80.46 -41.02 5.58
#